data_AF-A0A0C2WCL3-F1
#
_entry.id   AF-A0A0C2WCL3-F1
#
_cell.length_a   1.000
_cell.length_b   1.000
_cell.length_c   1.000
_cell.angle_alpha   90.00
_cell.angle_beta   90.00
_cell.angle_gamma   90.00
#
_symmetry.space_group_name_H-M   'P 1'
#
loop_
_entity.id
_entity.type
_entity.pdbx_description
1 polymer ?
#
loop_
_entity_poly.entity_id
_entity_poly.type
_entity_poly.pdbx_seq_one_letter_code
_entity_poly.pdbx_strand_id
1 'polypeptide(L)'
;QTTLNFETVKKRAESTRETRLKAISEYVVIEDQALMTADKITFRNILYSAKPDLKKSDLPSSHDVVTYIQNRFVDHIEHLKKELEVSFF
;
A
#
# COMPACT_ATOMS: atom_id res chain seq x y z
N GLN A 1 32.02 5.25 -28.08
CA GLN A 1 30.82 5.98 -27.62
C GLN A 1 29.76 4.92 -27.36
N THR A 2 29.31 4.77 -26.12
CA THR A 2 28.31 3.75 -25.75
C THR A 2 26.95 4.41 -25.75
N THR A 3 26.11 4.06 -26.72
CA THR A 3 24.74 4.57 -26.83
C THR A 3 23.86 3.81 -25.84
N LEU A 4 23.42 4.49 -24.79
CA LEU A 4 22.43 3.94 -23.86
C LEU A 4 21.05 4.00 -24.52
N ASN A 5 20.57 2.86 -25.00
CA ASN A 5 19.19 2.71 -25.45
C ASN A 5 18.31 2.45 -24.22
N PHE A 6 17.53 3.44 -23.82
CA PHE A 6 16.49 3.26 -22.82
C PHE A 6 15.23 2.77 -23.51
N GLU A 7 14.74 1.59 -23.13
CA GLU A 7 13.41 1.14 -23.51
C GLU A 7 12.37 2.11 -22.95
N THR A 8 11.45 2.57 -23.81
CA THR A 8 10.32 3.40 -23.40
C THR A 8 9.36 2.52 -22.59
N VAL A 9 9.55 2.47 -21.27
CA VAL A 9 8.66 1.74 -20.36
C VAL A 9 7.28 2.37 -20.47
N LYS A 10 6.28 1.54 -20.79
CA LYS A 10 4.86 1.92 -20.88
C LYS A 10 4.49 2.66 -19.58
N LYS A 11 4.02 3.91 -19.69
CA LYS A 11 3.67 4.77 -18.54
C LYS A 11 2.79 3.97 -17.58
N ARG A 12 3.31 3.66 -16.38
CA ARG A 12 2.55 2.94 -15.35
C ARG A 12 1.32 3.81 -15.02
N ALA A 13 0.15 3.18 -14.92
CA ALA A 13 -1.08 3.86 -14.55
C ALA A 13 -0.83 4.71 -13.29
N GLU A 14 -1.39 5.92 -13.26
CA GLU A 14 -1.23 6.81 -12.12
C GLU A 14 -1.73 6.10 -10.86
N SER A 15 -0.81 5.88 -9.92
CA SER A 15 -1.14 5.28 -8.64
C SER A 15 -2.14 6.19 -7.93
N THR A 16 -3.30 5.66 -7.56
CA THR A 16 -4.28 6.36 -6.74
C THR A 16 -3.86 6.34 -5.27
N ARG A 17 -4.46 7.21 -4.46
CA ARG A 17 -4.27 7.18 -2.99
C ARG A 17 -4.57 5.81 -2.40
N GLU A 18 -5.64 5.17 -2.87
CA GLU A 18 -6.05 3.83 -2.42
C GLU A 18 -5.02 2.76 -2.75
N THR A 19 -4.46 2.78 -3.98
CA THR A 19 -3.39 1.82 -4.34
C THR A 19 -2.15 1.98 -3.46
N ARG A 20 -1.81 3.21 -3.05
CA ARG A 20 -0.73 3.47 -2.09
C ARG A 20 -1.09 2.98 -0.69
N LEU A 21 -2.32 3.21 -0.23
CA LEU A 21 -2.79 2.70 1.05
C LEU A 21 -2.66 1.18 1.11
N LYS A 22 -3.11 0.48 0.08
CA LYS A 22 -2.93 -0.97 -0.04
C LYS A 22 -1.45 -1.37 0.01
N ALA A 23 -0.60 -0.80 -0.86
CA ALA A 23 0.81 -1.17 -0.94
C ALA A 23 1.59 -0.89 0.35
N ILE A 24 1.34 0.25 1.00
CA ILE A 24 1.98 0.60 2.27
C ILE A 24 1.49 -0.32 3.39
N SER A 25 0.21 -0.66 3.41
CA SER A 25 -0.33 -1.61 4.39
C SER A 25 0.27 -3.01 4.22
N GLU A 26 0.41 -3.48 2.97
CA GLU A 26 1.08 -4.75 2.67
C GLU A 26 2.54 -4.74 3.09
N TYR A 27 3.29 -3.68 2.76
CA TYR A 27 4.66 -3.50 3.23
C TYR A 27 4.74 -3.55 4.75
N VAL A 28 3.85 -2.86 5.45
CA VAL A 28 3.83 -2.83 6.92
C VAL A 28 3.59 -4.21 7.52
N VAL A 29 2.64 -4.98 6.99
CA VAL A 29 2.28 -6.30 7.51
C VAL A 29 3.29 -7.38 7.12
N ILE A 30 3.70 -7.43 5.84
CA ILE A 30 4.54 -8.51 5.32
C ILE A 30 5.98 -8.39 5.85
N GLU A 31 6.51 -7.17 5.92
CA GLU A 31 7.89 -6.93 6.37
C GLU A 31 7.97 -6.65 7.88
N ASP A 32 6.91 -6.97 8.63
CA ASP A 32 6.79 -6.76 10.09
C ASP A 32 7.26 -5.37 10.55
N GLN A 33 6.83 -4.34 9.83
CA GLN A 33 7.20 -2.96 10.17
C GLN A 33 6.26 -2.42 11.23
N ALA A 34 6.77 -1.51 12.07
CA ALA A 34 5.91 -0.77 12.98
C ALA A 34 4.90 0.08 12.18
N LEU A 35 3.64 0.12 12.64
CA LEU A 35 2.55 0.91 12.02
C LEU A 35 2.94 2.38 11.79
N MET A 36 3.69 2.95 12.73
CA MET A 36 4.21 4.34 12.68
C MET A 36 5.13 4.62 11.48
N THR A 37 5.60 3.58 10.78
CA THR A 37 6.45 3.72 9.60
C THR A 37 5.78 4.56 8.51
N ALA A 38 4.46 4.49 8.36
CA ALA A 38 3.71 5.27 7.38
C ALA A 38 3.82 6.79 7.60
N ASP A 39 3.97 7.24 8.85
CA ASP A 39 4.18 8.65 9.21
C ASP A 39 5.65 9.03 9.36
N LYS A 40 6.57 8.07 9.36
CA LYS A 40 8.00 8.32 9.56
C LYS A 40 8.55 9.20 8.44
N ILE A 41 9.10 10.36 8.81
CA ILE A 41 9.61 11.37 7.87
C ILE A 41 10.64 10.77 6.92
N THR A 42 11.56 9.93 7.42
CA THR A 42 12.58 9.29 6.57
C THR A 42 11.95 8.38 5.51
N PHE A 43 10.90 7.64 5.86
CA PHE A 43 10.17 6.79 4.92
C PHE A 43 9.44 7.63 3.87
N ARG A 44 8.74 8.69 4.30
CA ARG A 44 8.07 9.61 3.39
C ARG A 44 9.03 10.31 2.44
N ASN A 45 10.21 10.71 2.92
CA ASN A 45 11.24 11.32 2.08
C ASN A 45 11.69 10.38 0.96
N ILE A 46 11.88 9.09 1.26
CA ILE A 46 12.19 8.08 0.23
C ILE A 46 11.08 8.03 -0.83
N LEU A 47 9.81 8.05 -0.42
CA LEU A 47 8.67 8.06 -1.34
C LEU A 47 8.62 9.33 -2.19
N TYR A 48 8.86 10.51 -1.60
CA TYR A 48 8.93 11.77 -2.33
C TYR A 48 10.11 11.80 -3.32
N SER A 49 11.27 11.25 -2.96
CA SER A 49 12.40 11.13 -3.87
C SER A 49 12.12 10.18 -5.03
N ALA A 50 11.37 9.10 -4.78
CA ALA A 50 10.97 8.16 -5.83
C ALA A 50 9.87 8.72 -6.75
N LYS A 51 9.02 9.63 -6.24
CA LYS A 51 7.92 10.26 -6.99
C LYS A 51 7.79 11.75 -6.61
N PRO A 52 8.50 12.65 -7.31
CA PRO A 52 8.59 14.07 -6.92
C PRO A 52 7.27 14.84 -6.96
N ASP A 53 6.30 14.39 -7.76
CA ASP A 53 4.96 14.99 -7.89
C ASP A 53 3.97 14.53 -6.81
N LEU A 54 4.39 13.63 -5.92
CA LEU A 54 3.59 13.08 -4.85
C LEU A 54 3.28 14.16 -3.79
N LYS A 55 2.01 14.36 -3.48
CA LYS A 55 1.59 15.32 -2.45
C LYS A 55 1.48 14.65 -1.09
N LYS A 56 1.45 15.44 -0.01
CA LYS A 56 1.19 14.92 1.33
C LYS A 56 -0.16 14.20 1.43
N SER A 57 -1.20 14.74 0.80
CA SER A 57 -2.55 14.14 0.76
C SER A 57 -2.59 12.80 0.04
N ASP A 58 -1.59 12.49 -0.79
CA ASP A 58 -1.50 11.23 -1.50
C ASP A 58 -1.03 10.08 -0.63
N LEU A 59 -0.30 10.38 0.46
CA LEU A 59 0.27 9.38 1.35
C LEU A 59 -0.67 9.08 2.51
N PRO A 60 -0.87 7.81 2.87
CA PRO A 60 -1.62 7.44 4.06
C PRO A 60 -0.89 7.84 5.34
N SER A 61 -1.67 8.17 6.36
CA SER A 61 -1.23 8.23 7.74
C SER A 61 -1.16 6.83 8.35
N SER A 62 -0.51 6.70 9.50
CA SER A 62 -0.52 5.44 10.26
C SER A 62 -1.95 5.04 10.65
N HIS A 63 -2.81 6.02 10.96
CA HIS A 63 -4.22 5.77 11.21
C HIS A 63 -4.91 5.13 10.00
N ASP A 64 -4.74 5.70 8.80
CA ASP A 64 -5.33 5.13 7.57
C ASP A 64 -4.88 3.69 7.35
N VAL A 65 -3.58 3.41 7.58
CA VAL A 65 -3.00 2.07 7.45
C VAL A 65 -3.62 1.10 8.46
N VAL A 66 -3.71 1.48 9.73
CA VAL A 66 -4.34 0.64 10.78
C VAL A 66 -5.80 0.35 10.44
N THR A 67 -6.57 1.37 10.11
CA THR A 67 -7.99 1.21 9.73
C THR A 67 -8.13 0.29 8.52
N TYR A 68 -7.28 0.46 7.50
CA TYR A 68 -7.30 -0.39 6.32
C TYR A 68 -7.02 -1.86 6.66
N ILE A 69 -5.97 -2.13 7.43
CA ILE A 69 -5.60 -3.49 7.86
C ILE A 69 -6.75 -4.11 8.66
N GLN A 70 -7.31 -3.36 9.62
CA GLN A 70 -8.38 -3.84 10.47
C GLN A 70 -9.65 -4.16 9.69
N ASN A 71 -10.06 -3.29 8.76
CA ASN A 71 -11.21 -3.52 7.90
C ASN A 71 -11.00 -4.76 7.02
N ARG A 72 -9.81 -4.90 6.41
CA ARG A 72 -9.49 -6.06 5.57
C ARG A 72 -9.49 -7.37 6.37
N PHE A 73 -9.05 -7.32 7.62
CA PHE A 73 -9.12 -8.47 8.52
C PHE A 73 -10.57 -8.85 8.83
N VAL A 74 -11.41 -7.87 9.19
CA VAL A 74 -12.84 -8.10 9.45
C VAL A 74 -13.53 -8.68 8.22
N ASP A 75 -13.36 -8.06 7.05
CA ASP A 75 -13.90 -8.54 5.77
C ASP A 75 -13.50 -10.00 5.50
N HIS A 76 -12.24 -10.34 5.75
CA HIS A 76 -11.73 -11.68 5.55
C HIS A 76 -12.35 -12.70 6.51
N ILE A 77 -12.46 -12.38 7.80
CA ILE A 77 -13.10 -13.25 8.79
C ILE A 77 -14.58 -13.44 8.49
N GLU A 78 -15.29 -12.39 8.10
CA GLU A 78 -16.70 -12.48 7.69
C GLU A 78 -16.89 -13.35 6.45
N HIS A 79 -16.00 -13.22 5.47
CA HIS A 79 -16.02 -14.06 4.28
C HIS A 79 -15.77 -15.54 4.64
N LEU A 80 -14.75 -15.83 5.44
CA LEU A 80 -14.44 -17.18 5.90
C LEU A 80 -15.61 -17.83 6.67
N LYS A 81 -16.29 -17.07 7.53
CA LYS A 81 -17.48 -17.58 8.25
C LYS A 81 -18.57 -18.02 7.27
N LYS A 82 -18.84 -17.23 6.24
CA LYS A 82 -19.85 -17.56 5.22
C LYS A 82 -19.47 -18.81 4.42
N GLU A 83 -18.20 -18.95 4.03
CA GLU A 83 -17.72 -20.14 3.32
C GLU A 83 -17.85 -21.41 4.16
N LEU A 84 -17.52 -21.32 5.45
CA LEU A 84 -17.67 -22.42 6.38
C LEU A 84 -19.14 -22.79 6.61
N GLU A 85 -20.03 -21.82 6.84
CA GLU A 85 -21.47 -22.06 7.02
C GLU A 85 -22.10 -22.75 5.81
N VAL A 86 -21.76 -22.33 4.59
CA VAL A 86 -22.23 -22.98 3.34
C VAL A 86 -21.73 -24.42 3.22
N SER A 87 -20.58 -24.75 3.78
CA SER A 87 -20.00 -26.10 3.69
C SER A 87 -20.64 -27.13 4.65
N PHE A 88 -21.48 -26.68 5.59
CA PHE A 88 -22.16 -27.53 6.58
C PHE A 88 -23.65 -27.81 6.27
N PHE A 89 -24.16 -27.33 5.13
CA PHE A 89 -25.51 -27.60 4.61
C PHE A 89 -25.45 -28.30 3.25
#